data_AF-A0A1Q7XV05-F1
#
_entry.id   AF-A0A1Q7XV05-F1
#
_cell.length_a   1.000
_cell.length_b   1.000
_cell.length_c   1.000
_cell.angle_alpha   90.00
_cell.angle_beta   90.00
_cell.angle_gamma   90.00
#
_symmetry.space_group_name_H-M   'P 1'
#
loop_
_entity.id
_entity.type
_entity.pdbx_description
1 polymer ?
#
loop_
_entity_poly.entity_id
_entity_poly.type
_entity_poly.pdbx_seq_one_letter_code
_entity_poly.pdbx_strand_id
1 'polypeptide(L)'
;MDRRALKSLLICALGLFGACGHVASGAGETTATFPRLMGMNIGAKNYEDADYQKDLARMDVVILGFYRGWRPDGYAPTATLAMRKVVKAIKALNPKILIGQYTILSVAYDDPNNAADQDKRDKLYASKWWLLNTAGRKVQWMPQYRTWEVNLTTWSHADAKGERWPQWLAEREHAVFFRDIPEFDIVYLDDVGPPHVTADWNLDGKNDDRRDPGILSAHYAGHLAEWNRLRELAPKLLLVGNTDNDLANPQWRGQLDGGFLEAQMGWDWSLETWAGWGKMMERYSAVLKNTRPPKIVGFNIQGSPTDYRFFRYG
;
A
#
# COMPACT_ATOMS: atom_id res chain seq x y z
N MET A 1 -55.33 48.10 24.87
CA MET A 1 -54.51 46.94 25.28
C MET A 1 -53.11 47.15 24.73
N ASP A 2 -52.17 47.62 25.56
CA ASP A 2 -51.24 46.80 26.36
C ASP A 2 -50.08 46.29 25.48
N ARG A 3 -48.79 46.44 25.77
CA ARG A 3 -47.99 47.20 26.74
C ARG A 3 -46.52 47.02 26.29
N ARG A 4 -45.71 48.08 26.45
CA ARG A 4 -44.22 48.07 26.61
C ARG A 4 -43.40 47.88 25.30
N ALA A 5 -42.65 48.88 24.83
CA ALA A 5 -41.39 49.49 25.35
C ALA A 5 -40.23 49.03 24.44
N LEU A 6 -39.18 49.78 24.07
CA LEU A 6 -38.69 51.12 24.40
C LEU A 6 -37.64 51.52 23.33
N LYS A 7 -37.75 52.76 22.85
CA LYS A 7 -36.72 53.79 22.58
C LYS A 7 -35.38 53.47 21.89
N SER A 8 -35.13 54.33 20.90
CA SER A 8 -33.92 54.58 20.13
C SER A 8 -32.82 55.36 20.88
N LEU A 9 -31.62 55.32 20.24
CA LEU A 9 -30.46 56.23 20.26
C LEU A 9 -29.53 56.23 21.49
N LEU A 10 -28.25 55.90 21.28
CA LEU A 10 -27.10 56.80 21.52
C LEU A 10 -25.75 56.21 21.04
N ILE A 11 -25.05 57.01 20.22
CA ILE A 11 -23.62 57.40 20.23
C ILE A 11 -22.46 56.39 19.96
N CYS A 12 -21.60 56.87 19.05
CA CYS A 12 -20.23 56.50 18.69
C CYS A 12 -19.31 55.98 19.82
N ALA A 13 -18.45 55.03 19.49
CA ALA A 13 -17.02 55.08 19.82
C ALA A 13 -16.20 54.08 18.98
N LEU A 14 -15.08 54.57 18.44
CA LEU A 14 -14.00 53.78 17.87
C LEU A 14 -13.30 52.92 18.94
N GLY A 15 -12.86 51.73 18.51
CA GLY A 15 -11.58 51.13 18.91
C GLY A 15 -11.54 50.36 20.22
N LEU A 16 -11.29 49.05 20.15
CA LEU A 16 -10.03 48.42 20.55
C LEU A 16 -10.07 46.92 20.27
N PHE A 17 -8.90 46.37 19.94
CA PHE A 17 -8.63 44.96 19.71
C PHE A 17 -9.19 44.06 20.82
N GLY A 18 -10.03 43.10 20.45
CA GLY A 18 -10.49 42.01 21.32
C GLY A 18 -10.41 40.70 20.55
N ALA A 19 -9.47 39.85 20.94
CA ALA A 19 -9.27 38.52 20.39
C ALA A 19 -10.58 37.73 20.40
N CYS A 20 -11.12 37.42 19.22
CA CYS A 20 -12.16 36.42 19.09
C CYS A 20 -11.50 35.05 19.27
N GLY A 21 -11.67 34.49 20.47
CA GLY A 21 -11.39 33.09 20.73
C GLY A 21 -12.23 32.23 19.78
N HIS A 22 -11.55 31.57 18.84
CA HIS A 22 -12.13 30.38 18.24
C HIS A 22 -12.15 29.30 19.29
N VAL A 23 -13.38 28.91 19.67
CA VAL A 23 -13.67 27.65 20.32
C VAL A 23 -13.17 26.56 19.37
N ALA A 24 -11.96 26.07 19.63
CA ALA A 24 -11.45 24.88 18.98
C ALA A 24 -12.35 23.72 19.41
N SER A 25 -13.22 23.30 18.50
CA SER A 25 -13.88 22.00 18.57
C SER A 25 -12.78 20.94 18.60
N GLY A 26 -12.54 20.37 19.79
CA GLY A 26 -11.69 19.21 19.99
C GLY A 26 -12.27 17.99 19.29
N ALA A 27 -11.93 17.82 18.01
CA ALA A 27 -11.72 16.50 17.46
C ALA A 27 -10.25 16.20 17.74
N GLY A 28 -9.97 15.31 18.69
CA GLY A 28 -8.62 14.94 19.06
C GLY A 28 -7.86 14.48 17.82
N GLU A 29 -6.94 15.31 17.35
CA GLU A 29 -5.72 14.80 16.73
C GLU A 29 -5.13 13.86 17.76
N THR A 30 -5.38 12.55 17.60
CA THR A 30 -4.52 11.56 18.21
C THR A 30 -3.15 11.81 17.62
N THR A 31 -2.35 12.64 18.30
CA THR A 31 -0.94 12.83 17.99
C THR A 31 -0.32 11.45 18.09
N ALA A 32 -0.17 10.77 16.96
CA ALA A 32 0.55 9.52 16.92
C ALA A 32 1.94 9.83 17.48
N THR A 33 2.29 9.21 18.60
CA THR A 33 3.56 9.44 19.27
C THR A 33 4.66 8.95 18.35
N PHE A 34 5.57 9.84 17.96
CA PHE A 34 6.78 9.44 17.26
C PHE A 34 7.85 9.02 18.28
N PRO A 35 8.68 8.01 17.95
CA PRO A 35 8.62 7.16 16.75
C PRO A 35 7.46 6.16 16.79
N ARG A 36 6.90 5.84 15.61
CA ARG A 36 5.93 4.74 15.43
C ARG A 36 6.65 3.48 14.97
N LEU A 37 6.20 2.31 15.40
CA LEU A 37 6.73 1.03 14.98
C LEU A 37 5.89 0.41 13.86
N MET A 38 6.55 -0.03 12.79
CA MET A 38 5.92 -0.75 11.68
C MET A 38 6.50 -2.16 11.55
N GLY A 39 5.64 -3.17 11.59
CA GLY A 39 6.02 -4.57 11.39
C GLY A 39 5.62 -5.09 10.01
N MET A 40 6.61 -5.44 9.17
CA MET A 40 6.39 -6.18 7.92
C MET A 40 6.36 -7.68 8.20
N ASN A 41 5.16 -8.27 8.27
CA ASN A 41 4.94 -9.65 8.65
C ASN A 41 4.29 -10.40 7.50
N ILE A 42 5.07 -10.70 6.46
CA ILE A 42 4.65 -11.45 5.27
C ILE A 42 5.42 -12.77 5.15
N GLY A 43 4.95 -13.68 4.29
CA GLY A 43 5.50 -15.03 4.12
C GLY A 43 4.87 -16.06 5.06
N ALA A 44 5.57 -17.17 5.31
CA ALA A 44 5.09 -18.21 6.22
C ALA A 44 5.11 -17.70 7.66
N LYS A 45 3.93 -17.46 8.23
CA LYS A 45 3.71 -16.89 9.57
C LYS A 45 2.57 -17.61 10.28
N ASN A 46 2.66 -17.68 11.61
CA ASN A 46 1.69 -18.36 12.47
C ASN A 46 0.69 -17.36 13.04
N TYR A 47 -0.08 -16.68 12.19
CA TYR A 47 -0.93 -15.57 12.64
C TYR A 47 -2.04 -15.99 13.63
N GLU A 48 -2.37 -17.27 13.70
CA GLU A 48 -3.29 -17.86 14.67
C GLU A 48 -2.76 -17.92 16.10
N ASP A 49 -1.44 -17.88 16.27
CA ASP A 49 -0.78 -18.01 17.56
C ASP A 49 -1.07 -16.77 18.43
N ALA A 50 -1.58 -17.00 19.63
CA ALA A 50 -2.01 -15.93 20.52
C ALA A 50 -0.85 -15.10 21.06
N ASP A 51 0.33 -15.68 21.27
CA ASP A 51 1.51 -14.95 21.71
C ASP A 51 2.08 -14.14 20.55
N TYR A 52 2.07 -14.68 19.33
CA TYR A 52 2.44 -13.90 18.15
C TYR A 52 1.49 -12.73 17.91
N GLN A 53 0.18 -12.91 18.11
CA GLN A 53 -0.79 -11.80 18.07
C GLN A 53 -0.51 -10.73 19.12
N LYS A 54 -0.05 -11.10 20.33
CA LYS A 54 0.39 -10.14 21.36
C LYS A 54 1.62 -9.37 20.92
N ASP A 55 2.57 -10.02 20.26
CA ASP A 55 3.77 -9.35 19.74
C ASP A 55 3.41 -8.36 18.61
N LEU A 56 2.54 -8.77 17.68
CA LEU A 56 2.02 -7.89 16.63
C LEU A 56 1.26 -6.69 17.21
N ALA A 57 0.47 -6.89 18.26
CA ALA A 57 -0.32 -5.83 18.90
C ALA A 57 0.54 -4.73 19.56
N ARG A 58 1.84 -4.95 19.77
CA ARG A 58 2.76 -3.92 20.29
C ARG A 58 3.13 -2.85 19.27
N MET A 59 2.91 -3.12 17.99
CA MET A 59 3.23 -2.21 16.90
C MET A 59 2.14 -1.14 16.71
N ASP A 60 2.50 -0.04 16.04
CA ASP A 60 1.53 0.97 15.61
C ASP A 60 0.93 0.65 14.24
N VAL A 61 1.71 -0.04 13.39
CA VAL A 61 1.31 -0.51 12.06
C VAL A 61 1.84 -1.93 11.85
N VAL A 62 1.00 -2.83 11.33
CA VAL A 62 1.45 -4.15 10.88
C VAL A 62 0.91 -4.45 9.50
N ILE A 63 1.76 -4.97 8.63
CA ILE A 63 1.37 -5.50 7.33
C ILE A 63 1.39 -7.01 7.41
N LEU A 64 0.26 -7.64 7.10
CA LEU A 64 0.07 -9.08 7.09
C LEU A 64 0.01 -9.60 5.65
N GLY A 65 0.53 -10.81 5.43
CA GLY A 65 0.53 -11.47 4.12
C GLY A 65 -0.42 -12.65 4.04
N PHE A 66 -1.73 -12.45 4.25
CA PHE A 66 -2.68 -13.54 4.00
C PHE A 66 -2.76 -13.85 2.51
N TYR A 67 -2.98 -15.11 2.16
CA TYR A 67 -3.34 -15.53 0.81
C TYR A 67 -4.84 -15.88 0.74
N ARG A 68 -5.42 -15.90 -0.47
CA ARG A 68 -6.84 -16.24 -0.64
C ARG A 68 -7.12 -17.62 -0.05
N GLY A 69 -8.05 -17.70 0.89
CA GLY A 69 -8.42 -18.96 1.54
C GLY A 69 -7.48 -19.43 2.64
N TRP A 70 -6.62 -18.54 3.16
CA TRP A 70 -5.80 -18.83 4.33
C TRP A 70 -6.63 -19.26 5.54
N ARG A 71 -6.18 -20.32 6.21
CA ARG A 71 -6.62 -20.74 7.55
C ARG A 71 -5.45 -21.42 8.28
N PRO A 72 -5.50 -21.52 9.63
CA PRO A 72 -4.40 -22.10 10.42
C PRO A 72 -4.07 -23.55 10.05
N ASP A 73 -5.09 -24.30 9.65
CA ASP A 73 -5.05 -25.72 9.25
C ASP A 73 -4.90 -25.91 7.73
N GLY A 74 -4.50 -24.88 6.99
CA GLY A 74 -4.16 -24.95 5.56
C GLY A 74 -5.01 -24.04 4.68
N TYR A 75 -5.51 -24.55 3.57
CA TYR A 75 -6.30 -23.80 2.59
C TYR A 75 -7.79 -24.15 2.67
N ALA A 76 -8.66 -23.15 2.59
CA ALA A 76 -10.06 -23.31 2.22
C ALA A 76 -10.56 -22.06 1.46
N PRO A 77 -11.11 -22.21 0.24
CA PRO A 77 -11.30 -21.13 -0.74
C PRO A 77 -12.25 -20.00 -0.29
N THR A 78 -13.01 -20.22 0.79
CA THR A 78 -13.99 -19.28 1.37
C THR A 78 -13.65 -18.87 2.80
N ALA A 79 -12.41 -19.12 3.27
CA ALA A 79 -11.99 -18.92 4.65
C ALA A 79 -11.71 -17.45 5.05
N THR A 80 -12.58 -16.53 4.67
CA THR A 80 -12.47 -15.12 5.08
C THR A 80 -12.63 -14.94 6.60
N LEU A 81 -13.39 -15.83 7.24
CA LEU A 81 -13.60 -15.82 8.69
C LEU A 81 -12.31 -16.07 9.50
N ALA A 82 -11.39 -16.89 8.99
CA ALA A 82 -10.15 -17.19 9.69
C ALA A 82 -9.23 -15.97 9.74
N MET A 83 -9.03 -15.31 8.60
CA MET A 83 -8.30 -14.04 8.51
C MET A 83 -8.93 -12.98 9.42
N ARG A 84 -10.26 -12.81 9.35
CA ARG A 84 -10.98 -11.84 10.19
C ARG A 84 -10.82 -12.11 11.69
N LYS A 85 -10.83 -13.38 12.11
CA LYS A 85 -10.64 -13.76 13.52
C LYS A 85 -9.28 -13.28 14.04
N VAL A 86 -8.21 -13.45 13.25
CA VAL A 86 -6.87 -12.95 13.59
C VAL A 86 -6.87 -11.42 13.71
N VAL A 87 -7.35 -10.71 12.68
CA VAL A 87 -7.36 -9.24 12.67
C VAL A 87 -8.12 -8.68 13.88
N LYS A 88 -9.28 -9.27 14.22
CA LYS A 88 -10.05 -8.92 15.42
C LYS A 88 -9.30 -9.21 16.71
N ALA A 89 -8.61 -10.33 16.81
CA ALA A 89 -7.86 -10.68 18.01
C ALA A 89 -6.72 -9.69 18.27
N ILE A 90 -5.98 -9.28 17.23
CA ILE A 90 -4.93 -8.26 17.34
C ILE A 90 -5.54 -6.91 17.74
N LYS A 91 -6.62 -6.46 17.09
CA LYS A 91 -7.29 -5.20 17.45
C LYS A 91 -7.92 -5.22 18.84
N ALA A 92 -8.32 -6.38 19.36
CA ALA A 92 -8.80 -6.50 20.74
C ALA A 92 -7.70 -6.22 21.76
N LEU A 93 -6.44 -6.54 21.42
CA LEU A 93 -5.26 -6.26 22.26
C LEU A 93 -4.78 -4.81 22.10
N ASN A 94 -4.83 -4.26 20.88
CA ASN A 94 -4.51 -2.87 20.59
C ASN A 94 -5.55 -2.26 19.63
N PRO A 95 -6.58 -1.56 20.12
CA PRO A 95 -7.60 -0.96 19.25
C PRO A 95 -7.09 0.17 18.34
N LYS A 96 -5.88 0.71 18.60
CA LYS A 96 -5.28 1.82 17.84
C LYS A 96 -4.34 1.36 16.72
N ILE A 97 -3.98 0.07 16.68
CA ILE A 97 -3.10 -0.47 15.64
C ILE A 97 -3.74 -0.35 14.26
N LEU A 98 -2.93 0.04 13.27
CA LEU A 98 -3.30 -0.05 11.87
C LEU A 98 -2.85 -1.40 11.31
N ILE A 99 -3.77 -2.16 10.74
CA ILE A 99 -3.49 -3.47 10.16
C ILE A 99 -3.68 -3.39 8.65
N GLY A 100 -2.64 -3.76 7.91
CA GLY A 100 -2.66 -3.83 6.45
C GLY A 100 -2.61 -5.25 5.92
N GLN A 101 -3.14 -5.42 4.72
CA GLN A 101 -2.99 -6.64 3.93
C GLN A 101 -2.07 -6.38 2.74
N TYR A 102 -1.07 -7.23 2.59
CA TYR A 102 -0.14 -7.26 1.46
C TYR A 102 -0.83 -7.69 0.16
N THR A 103 -0.55 -6.96 -0.91
CA THR A 103 -0.97 -7.24 -2.29
C THR A 103 0.23 -6.99 -3.20
N ILE A 104 0.37 -7.73 -4.29
CA ILE A 104 1.43 -7.56 -5.28
C ILE A 104 0.81 -7.20 -6.62
N LEU A 105 1.26 -6.10 -7.24
CA LEU A 105 0.52 -5.44 -8.31
C LEU A 105 0.92 -5.89 -9.72
N SER A 106 2.22 -6.02 -9.94
CA SER A 106 2.85 -6.06 -11.27
C SER A 106 3.26 -7.46 -11.73
N VAL A 107 3.28 -8.44 -10.83
CA VAL A 107 3.71 -9.81 -11.12
C VAL A 107 2.72 -10.83 -10.57
N ALA A 108 2.72 -12.03 -11.17
CA ALA A 108 1.87 -13.13 -10.73
C ALA A 108 2.56 -14.49 -10.90
N TYR A 109 2.14 -15.46 -10.08
CA TYR A 109 2.52 -16.85 -10.26
C TYR A 109 1.85 -17.45 -11.50
N ASP A 110 2.61 -18.24 -12.27
CA ASP A 110 2.08 -19.14 -13.28
C ASP A 110 2.30 -20.60 -12.86
N ASP A 111 1.64 -20.97 -11.75
CA ASP A 111 1.61 -22.34 -11.25
C ASP A 111 0.15 -22.80 -11.16
N PRO A 112 -0.29 -23.79 -11.95
CA PRO A 112 -1.66 -24.30 -11.87
C PRO A 112 -1.97 -25.00 -10.54
N ASN A 113 -0.96 -25.34 -9.73
CA ASN A 113 -1.14 -25.97 -8.43
C ASN A 113 -1.21 -24.94 -7.28
N ASN A 114 -0.98 -23.65 -7.55
CA ASN A 114 -1.18 -22.60 -6.56
C ASN A 114 -2.67 -22.23 -6.47
N ALA A 115 -3.41 -22.94 -5.61
CA ALA A 115 -4.84 -22.73 -5.40
C ALA A 115 -5.21 -21.32 -4.90
N ALA A 116 -4.28 -20.58 -4.28
CA ALA A 116 -4.53 -19.23 -3.78
C ALA A 116 -4.54 -18.16 -4.89
N ASP A 117 -3.82 -18.41 -5.99
CA ASP A 117 -3.69 -17.50 -7.13
C ASP A 117 -4.22 -18.09 -8.44
N GLN A 118 -4.91 -19.24 -8.40
CA GLN A 118 -5.46 -19.88 -9.59
C GLN A 118 -6.37 -18.94 -10.38
N ASP A 119 -7.20 -18.13 -9.70
CA ASP A 119 -8.07 -17.16 -10.36
C ASP A 119 -7.29 -16.04 -11.06
N LYS A 120 -6.17 -15.60 -10.49
CA LYS A 120 -5.26 -14.63 -11.11
C LYS A 120 -4.67 -15.21 -12.38
N ARG A 121 -4.11 -16.42 -12.29
CA ARG A 121 -3.51 -17.12 -13.42
C ARG A 121 -4.51 -17.29 -14.57
N ASP A 122 -5.69 -17.82 -14.29
CA ASP A 122 -6.71 -18.08 -15.29
C ASP A 122 -7.18 -16.79 -15.96
N LYS A 123 -7.35 -15.71 -15.18
CA LYS A 123 -7.68 -14.39 -15.71
C LYS A 123 -6.61 -13.83 -16.65
N LEU A 124 -5.34 -13.93 -16.27
CA LEU A 124 -4.21 -13.44 -17.06
C LEU A 124 -4.11 -14.14 -18.41
N TYR A 125 -4.35 -15.45 -18.45
CA TYR A 125 -4.41 -16.21 -19.71
C TYR A 125 -5.64 -15.85 -20.54
N ALA A 126 -6.82 -15.82 -19.94
CA ALA A 126 -8.07 -15.51 -20.65
C ALA A 126 -8.04 -14.12 -21.28
N SER A 127 -7.42 -13.15 -20.60
CA SER A 127 -7.38 -11.75 -21.02
C SER A 127 -6.10 -11.38 -21.78
N LYS A 128 -5.14 -12.32 -21.92
CA LYS A 128 -3.82 -12.13 -22.55
C LYS A 128 -3.03 -10.96 -21.94
N TRP A 129 -2.98 -10.91 -20.61
CA TRP A 129 -2.33 -9.82 -19.87
C TRP A 129 -0.92 -10.11 -19.39
N TRP A 130 -0.41 -11.33 -19.57
CA TRP A 130 1.01 -11.60 -19.34
C TRP A 130 1.87 -10.66 -20.19
N LEU A 131 2.89 -10.05 -19.59
CA LEU A 131 3.86 -9.28 -20.36
C LEU A 131 4.75 -10.25 -21.15
N LEU A 132 4.81 -10.03 -22.46
CA LEU A 132 5.59 -10.87 -23.37
C LEU A 132 6.73 -10.04 -23.98
N ASN A 133 7.82 -10.70 -24.32
CA ASN A 133 8.79 -10.15 -25.25
C ASN A 133 8.37 -10.41 -26.71
N THR A 134 9.12 -9.85 -27.65
CA THR A 134 8.90 -10.04 -29.11
C THR A 134 8.94 -11.49 -29.59
N ALA A 135 9.55 -12.40 -28.83
CA ALA A 135 9.52 -13.83 -29.13
C ALA A 135 8.26 -14.54 -28.60
N GLY A 136 7.29 -13.79 -28.07
CA GLY A 136 6.07 -14.31 -27.47
C GLY A 136 6.28 -15.01 -26.14
N ARG A 137 7.41 -14.77 -25.45
CA ARG A 137 7.74 -15.43 -24.18
C ARG A 137 7.45 -14.50 -23.00
N LYS A 138 6.87 -15.04 -21.93
CA LYS A 138 6.72 -14.33 -20.66
C LYS A 138 8.08 -13.92 -20.12
N VAL A 139 8.13 -12.75 -19.48
CA VAL A 139 9.34 -12.18 -18.88
C VAL A 139 9.25 -12.15 -17.35
N GLN A 140 10.40 -12.09 -16.69
CA GLN A 140 10.54 -12.07 -15.24
C GLN A 140 11.79 -11.27 -14.87
N TRP A 141 11.72 -10.44 -13.81
CA TRP A 141 12.91 -9.80 -13.25
C TRP A 141 13.68 -10.74 -12.32
N MET A 142 12.98 -11.36 -11.36
CA MET A 142 13.57 -12.17 -10.29
C MET A 142 13.10 -13.64 -10.37
N PRO A 143 13.78 -14.49 -11.18
CA PRO A 143 13.36 -15.87 -11.44
C PRO A 143 13.29 -16.74 -10.18
N GLN A 144 14.03 -16.40 -9.12
CA GLN A 144 14.02 -17.13 -7.86
C GLN A 144 12.65 -17.17 -7.18
N TYR A 145 11.80 -16.17 -7.43
CA TYR A 145 10.44 -16.12 -6.87
C TYR A 145 9.39 -16.82 -7.71
N ARG A 146 9.76 -17.28 -8.92
CA ARG A 146 8.83 -17.95 -9.86
C ARG A 146 7.58 -17.12 -10.11
N THR A 147 7.76 -15.82 -10.30
CA THR A 147 6.71 -14.87 -10.68
C THR A 147 7.06 -14.27 -12.05
N TRP A 148 6.02 -13.94 -12.82
CA TRP A 148 6.13 -13.36 -14.15
C TRP A 148 5.48 -12.00 -14.19
N GLU A 149 6.02 -11.12 -15.02
CA GLU A 149 5.54 -9.76 -15.22
C GLU A 149 4.17 -9.75 -15.90
N VAL A 150 3.34 -8.81 -15.49
CA VAL A 150 2.02 -8.54 -16.06
C VAL A 150 2.05 -7.19 -16.78
N ASN A 151 1.42 -7.12 -17.95
CA ASN A 151 1.29 -5.86 -18.67
C ASN A 151 0.19 -5.01 -18.03
N LEU A 152 0.57 -4.22 -17.03
CA LEU A 152 -0.31 -3.30 -16.31
C LEU A 152 -0.61 -2.00 -17.07
N THR A 153 -0.03 -1.80 -18.26
CA THR A 153 -0.19 -0.56 -19.02
C THR A 153 -1.58 -0.42 -19.62
N THR A 154 -1.90 0.81 -20.01
CA THR A 154 -3.15 1.14 -20.72
C THR A 154 -3.22 0.57 -22.15
N TRP A 155 -2.12 0.03 -22.68
CA TRP A 155 -2.07 -0.62 -23.99
C TRP A 155 -2.54 -2.08 -23.97
N SER A 156 -2.50 -2.73 -22.81
CA SER A 156 -3.09 -4.07 -22.66
C SER A 156 -4.58 -4.05 -23.08
N HIS A 157 -5.04 -5.14 -23.67
CA HIS A 157 -6.43 -5.26 -24.10
C HIS A 157 -7.37 -5.17 -22.89
N ALA A 158 -8.45 -4.40 -22.99
CA ALA A 158 -9.49 -4.50 -21.97
C ALA A 158 -10.25 -5.83 -22.09
N ASP A 159 -10.74 -6.35 -20.97
CA ASP A 159 -11.62 -7.51 -20.96
C ASP A 159 -13.05 -7.13 -21.38
N ALA A 160 -13.98 -8.10 -21.30
CA ALA A 160 -15.38 -7.89 -21.67
C ALA A 160 -16.12 -6.85 -20.81
N LYS A 161 -15.61 -6.48 -19.63
CA LYS A 161 -16.15 -5.42 -18.78
C LYS A 161 -15.48 -4.07 -19.00
N GLY A 162 -14.47 -4.00 -19.88
CA GLY A 162 -13.66 -2.81 -20.07
C GLY A 162 -12.53 -2.66 -19.04
N GLU A 163 -12.31 -3.67 -18.20
CA GLU A 163 -11.26 -3.68 -17.18
C GLU A 163 -9.92 -4.11 -17.79
N ARG A 164 -8.82 -3.64 -17.24
CA ARG A 164 -7.49 -4.23 -17.44
C ARG A 164 -7.05 -4.88 -16.13
N TRP A 165 -5.86 -5.49 -16.14
CA TRP A 165 -5.29 -6.11 -14.95
C TRP A 165 -5.36 -5.22 -13.69
N PRO A 166 -4.95 -3.93 -13.73
CA PRO A 166 -5.02 -3.06 -12.56
C PRO A 166 -6.41 -2.97 -11.91
N GLN A 167 -7.47 -2.81 -12.71
CA GLN A 167 -8.84 -2.70 -12.19
C GLN A 167 -9.38 -4.04 -11.72
N TRP A 168 -9.12 -5.11 -12.49
CA TRP A 168 -9.58 -6.44 -12.14
C TRP A 168 -8.92 -6.94 -10.86
N LEU A 169 -7.62 -6.71 -10.70
CA LEU A 169 -6.88 -7.09 -9.48
C LEU A 169 -7.42 -6.31 -8.28
N ALA A 170 -7.63 -5.00 -8.40
CA ALA A 170 -8.26 -4.20 -7.34
C ALA A 170 -9.61 -4.78 -6.88
N GLU A 171 -10.48 -5.16 -7.82
CA GLU A 171 -11.77 -5.79 -7.52
C GLU A 171 -11.62 -7.13 -6.81
N ARG A 172 -10.69 -7.95 -7.31
CA ARG A 172 -10.39 -9.27 -6.75
C ARG A 172 -9.88 -9.15 -5.33
N GLU A 173 -8.87 -8.33 -5.10
CA GLU A 173 -8.25 -8.11 -3.79
C GLU A 173 -9.27 -7.52 -2.80
N HIS A 174 -10.10 -6.55 -3.24
CA HIS A 174 -11.23 -6.05 -2.46
C HIS A 174 -12.20 -7.16 -2.04
N ALA A 175 -12.64 -8.00 -3.00
CA ALA A 175 -13.60 -9.06 -2.73
C ALA A 175 -13.04 -10.15 -1.80
N VAL A 176 -11.74 -10.44 -1.87
CA VAL A 176 -11.09 -11.50 -1.09
C VAL A 176 -10.75 -11.03 0.33
N PHE A 177 -10.15 -9.84 0.47
CA PHE A 177 -9.50 -9.43 1.70
C PHE A 177 -10.22 -8.32 2.45
N PHE A 178 -10.93 -7.43 1.76
CA PHE A 178 -11.35 -6.16 2.36
C PHE A 178 -12.87 -6.05 2.55
N ARG A 179 -13.67 -6.56 1.61
CA ARG A 179 -15.14 -6.46 1.66
C ARG A 179 -15.74 -7.02 2.96
N ASP A 180 -15.28 -8.20 3.37
CA ASP A 180 -15.85 -8.95 4.49
C ASP A 180 -15.00 -8.87 5.78
N ILE A 181 -13.89 -8.12 5.74
CA ILE A 181 -12.96 -7.85 6.85
C ILE A 181 -12.78 -6.34 6.99
N PRO A 182 -13.81 -5.62 7.47
CA PRO A 182 -13.76 -4.16 7.63
C PRO A 182 -12.77 -3.71 8.70
N GLU A 183 -12.16 -4.65 9.43
CA GLU A 183 -11.12 -4.37 10.42
C GLU A 183 -9.73 -4.14 9.80
N PHE A 184 -9.52 -4.35 8.50
CA PHE A 184 -8.31 -3.84 7.86
C PHE A 184 -8.36 -2.32 7.69
N ASP A 185 -7.21 -1.68 7.80
CA ASP A 185 -7.04 -0.22 7.66
C ASP A 185 -6.22 0.14 6.40
N ILE A 186 -5.37 -0.78 5.92
CA ILE A 186 -4.38 -0.51 4.86
C ILE A 186 -4.47 -1.58 3.76
N VAL A 187 -4.48 -1.14 2.50
CA VAL A 187 -4.04 -1.96 1.37
C VAL A 187 -2.55 -1.68 1.17
N TYR A 188 -1.71 -2.69 1.40
CA TYR A 188 -0.29 -2.59 1.15
C TYR A 188 0.02 -3.05 -0.27
N LEU A 189 0.66 -2.19 -1.04
CA LEU A 189 0.84 -2.28 -2.47
C LEU A 189 2.30 -2.57 -2.78
N ASP A 190 2.63 -3.82 -3.03
CA ASP A 190 4.01 -4.20 -3.35
C ASP A 190 4.35 -3.94 -4.82
N ASP A 191 5.64 -3.76 -5.07
CA ASP A 191 6.21 -3.40 -6.36
C ASP A 191 5.68 -2.08 -6.94
N VAL A 192 5.61 -1.04 -6.11
CA VAL A 192 5.34 0.33 -6.59
C VAL A 192 6.64 0.90 -7.14
N GLY A 193 6.92 0.60 -8.42
CA GLY A 193 8.22 0.80 -9.06
C GLY A 193 8.14 1.33 -10.50
N PRO A 194 9.25 1.81 -11.07
CA PRO A 194 9.40 1.78 -12.53
C PRO A 194 9.45 0.32 -13.02
N PRO A 195 9.17 0.04 -14.31
CA PRO A 195 9.26 -1.31 -14.83
C PRO A 195 10.69 -1.89 -14.73
N HIS A 196 10.76 -3.19 -14.45
CA HIS A 196 12.02 -3.88 -14.19
C HIS A 196 12.67 -4.48 -15.44
N VAL A 197 11.87 -4.79 -16.46
CA VAL A 197 12.30 -5.57 -17.62
C VAL A 197 12.05 -4.87 -18.96
N THR A 198 12.90 -5.17 -19.93
CA THR A 198 12.68 -4.88 -21.35
C THR A 198 11.76 -5.94 -21.96
N ALA A 199 10.66 -5.51 -22.57
CA ALA A 199 9.61 -6.37 -23.13
C ALA A 199 8.74 -5.59 -24.11
N ASP A 200 7.80 -6.24 -24.79
CA ASP A 200 6.83 -5.59 -25.67
C ASP A 200 5.67 -5.03 -24.85
N TRP A 201 5.86 -3.81 -24.34
CA TRP A 201 4.93 -3.17 -23.41
C TRP A 201 3.73 -2.58 -24.16
N ASN A 202 3.96 -2.01 -25.34
CA ASN A 202 2.96 -1.33 -26.15
C ASN A 202 2.26 -2.23 -27.19
N LEU A 203 2.67 -3.51 -27.28
CA LEU A 203 2.12 -4.53 -28.18
C LEU A 203 2.38 -4.24 -29.67
N ASP A 204 3.47 -3.55 -30.00
CA ASP A 204 3.85 -3.19 -31.37
C ASP A 204 4.81 -4.20 -32.04
N GLY A 205 5.16 -5.28 -31.33
CA GLY A 205 6.09 -6.30 -31.80
C GLY A 205 7.56 -5.94 -31.61
N LYS A 206 7.90 -4.95 -30.77
CA LYS A 206 9.27 -4.60 -30.38
C LYS A 206 9.44 -4.68 -28.87
N ASN A 207 10.67 -4.97 -28.43
CA ASN A 207 10.97 -4.88 -27.00
C ASN A 207 11.33 -3.43 -26.70
N ASP A 208 10.59 -2.81 -25.80
CA ASP A 208 10.78 -1.44 -25.39
C ASP A 208 11.85 -1.32 -24.28
N ASP A 209 12.62 -0.23 -24.30
CA ASP A 209 13.43 0.14 -23.14
C ASP A 209 12.50 0.51 -21.99
N ARG A 210 12.66 -0.18 -20.85
CA ARG A 210 11.90 0.09 -19.62
C ARG A 210 12.06 1.51 -19.08
N ARG A 211 13.08 2.24 -19.54
CA ARG A 211 13.35 3.63 -19.18
C ARG A 211 12.81 4.64 -20.18
N ASP A 212 12.21 4.18 -21.29
CA ASP A 212 11.56 5.07 -22.24
C ASP A 212 10.46 5.88 -21.53
N PRO A 213 10.40 7.21 -21.70
CA PRO A 213 9.41 8.05 -21.03
C PRO A 213 7.94 7.67 -21.32
N GLY A 214 7.65 7.16 -22.52
CA GLY A 214 6.34 6.66 -22.90
C GLY A 214 5.97 5.41 -22.11
N ILE A 215 6.89 4.46 -22.01
CA ILE A 215 6.71 3.22 -21.22
C ILE A 215 6.52 3.55 -19.74
N LEU A 216 7.38 4.41 -19.17
CA LEU A 216 7.26 4.85 -17.78
C LEU A 216 5.91 5.49 -17.51
N SER A 217 5.46 6.40 -18.39
CA SER A 217 4.16 7.08 -18.24
C SER A 217 2.99 6.09 -18.28
N ALA A 218 3.00 5.15 -19.23
CA ALA A 218 1.95 4.14 -19.35
C ALA A 218 1.93 3.15 -18.18
N HIS A 219 3.11 2.78 -17.66
CA HIS A 219 3.25 1.95 -16.47
C HIS A 219 2.71 2.67 -15.22
N TYR A 220 3.09 3.93 -15.00
CA TYR A 220 2.59 4.73 -13.89
C TYR A 220 1.07 4.94 -13.95
N ALA A 221 0.52 5.12 -15.16
CA ALA A 221 -0.93 5.20 -15.36
C ALA A 221 -1.64 3.90 -15.00
N GLY A 222 -1.02 2.74 -15.21
CA GLY A 222 -1.52 1.44 -14.78
C GLY A 222 -1.69 1.33 -13.27
N HIS A 223 -0.62 1.61 -12.51
CA HIS A 223 -0.69 1.67 -11.04
C HIS A 223 -1.74 2.67 -10.55
N LEU A 224 -1.78 3.87 -11.15
CA LEU A 224 -2.77 4.88 -10.79
C LEU A 224 -4.21 4.39 -11.02
N ALA A 225 -4.46 3.62 -12.08
CA ALA A 225 -5.77 3.05 -12.35
C ALA A 225 -6.21 2.03 -11.29
N GLU A 226 -5.29 1.19 -10.81
CA GLU A 226 -5.53 0.27 -9.68
C GLU A 226 -5.82 1.04 -8.39
N TRP A 227 -5.02 2.06 -8.06
CA TRP A 227 -5.20 2.86 -6.86
C TRP A 227 -6.55 3.59 -6.86
N ASN A 228 -6.93 4.16 -8.00
CA ASN A 228 -8.24 4.79 -8.17
C ASN A 228 -9.37 3.77 -7.97
N ARG A 229 -9.25 2.57 -8.54
CA ARG A 229 -10.27 1.53 -8.38
C ARG A 229 -10.38 1.06 -6.93
N LEU A 230 -9.26 0.88 -6.22
CA LEU A 230 -9.24 0.56 -4.79
C LEU A 230 -9.92 1.64 -3.95
N ARG A 231 -9.72 2.92 -4.28
CA ARG A 231 -10.38 4.04 -3.59
C ARG A 231 -11.88 4.10 -3.82
N GLU A 232 -12.34 3.73 -5.01
CA GLU A 232 -13.78 3.61 -5.29
C GLU A 232 -14.40 2.46 -4.48
N LEU A 233 -13.74 1.30 -4.43
CA LEU A 233 -14.24 0.10 -3.78
C LEU A 233 -14.19 0.21 -2.25
N ALA A 234 -13.11 0.78 -1.71
CA ALA A 234 -12.82 0.83 -0.28
C ALA A 234 -12.29 2.22 0.15
N PRO A 235 -13.13 3.28 0.10
CA PRO A 235 -12.71 4.67 0.29
C PRO A 235 -12.12 4.99 1.68
N LYS A 236 -12.31 4.10 2.66
CA LYS A 236 -11.79 4.26 4.02
C LYS A 236 -10.39 3.65 4.21
N LEU A 237 -9.94 2.80 3.29
CA LEU A 237 -8.63 2.16 3.41
C LEU A 237 -7.54 3.13 2.96
N LEU A 238 -6.43 3.06 3.66
CA LEU A 238 -5.19 3.74 3.31
C LEU A 238 -4.43 2.91 2.27
N LEU A 239 -3.82 3.58 1.30
CA LEU A 239 -2.92 2.94 0.34
C LEU A 239 -1.48 3.21 0.72
N VAL A 240 -0.73 2.16 1.06
CA VAL A 240 0.69 2.26 1.43
C VAL A 240 1.49 1.41 0.45
N GLY A 241 2.43 2.01 -0.27
CA GLY A 241 3.24 1.28 -1.25
C GLY A 241 4.57 0.76 -0.68
N ASN A 242 5.11 -0.31 -1.26
CA ASN A 242 6.55 -0.58 -1.21
C ASN A 242 7.26 0.34 -2.22
N THR A 243 7.95 1.38 -1.74
CA THR A 243 8.35 2.53 -2.53
C THR A 243 9.85 2.82 -2.42
N ASP A 244 10.70 1.85 -2.75
CA ASP A 244 12.17 2.02 -2.83
C ASP A 244 12.63 2.92 -4.00
N ASN A 245 11.82 3.92 -4.33
CA ASN A 245 11.91 4.77 -5.49
C ASN A 245 11.34 6.17 -5.19
N ASP A 246 11.35 7.03 -6.22
CA ASP A 246 10.84 8.39 -6.13
C ASP A 246 9.35 8.46 -6.54
N LEU A 247 8.51 8.90 -5.60
CA LEU A 247 7.09 9.18 -5.81
C LEU A 247 6.83 10.59 -6.37
N ALA A 248 7.86 11.40 -6.66
CA ALA A 248 7.70 12.77 -7.14
C ALA A 248 7.18 12.88 -8.58
N ASN A 249 7.06 11.77 -9.31
CA ASN A 249 6.51 11.80 -10.65
C ASN A 249 5.09 12.41 -10.64
N PRO A 250 4.71 13.17 -11.69
CA PRO A 250 3.45 13.91 -11.70
C PRO A 250 2.20 13.04 -11.48
N GLN A 251 2.23 11.79 -11.93
CA GLN A 251 1.12 10.85 -11.84
C GLN A 251 0.90 10.34 -10.41
N TRP A 252 1.97 10.08 -9.65
CA TRP A 252 1.89 9.42 -8.34
C TRP A 252 1.98 10.37 -7.14
N ARG A 253 2.53 11.56 -7.32
CA ARG A 253 2.66 12.53 -6.24
C ARG A 253 1.31 12.81 -5.59
N GLY A 254 1.21 12.56 -4.30
CA GLY A 254 0.01 12.75 -3.49
C GLY A 254 -1.04 11.65 -3.62
N GLN A 255 -0.74 10.54 -4.30
CA GLN A 255 -1.70 9.46 -4.51
C GLN A 255 -1.69 8.39 -3.41
N LEU A 256 -0.56 8.16 -2.74
CA LEU A 256 -0.44 7.18 -1.65
C LEU A 256 -0.50 7.85 -0.27
N ASP A 257 -1.13 7.17 0.69
CA ASP A 257 -1.27 7.59 2.09
C ASP A 257 -0.01 7.28 2.93
N GLY A 258 0.93 6.50 2.37
CA GLY A 258 2.18 6.10 3.01
C GLY A 258 3.12 5.37 2.06
N GLY A 259 4.30 5.02 2.58
CA GLY A 259 5.33 4.29 1.86
C GLY A 259 6.19 3.45 2.80
N PHE A 260 6.63 2.30 2.34
CA PHE A 260 7.59 1.45 3.02
C PHE A 260 8.85 1.38 2.18
N LEU A 261 10.00 1.50 2.83
CA LEU A 261 11.30 1.42 2.19
C LEU A 261 11.99 0.15 2.66
N GLU A 262 12.21 -0.79 1.74
CA GLU A 262 12.73 -2.10 2.08
C GLU A 262 14.24 -2.05 2.33
N ALA A 263 14.66 -2.72 3.40
CA ALA A 263 16.03 -2.98 3.82
C ALA A 263 16.95 -1.78 3.58
N GLN A 264 16.53 -0.60 4.07
CA GLN A 264 17.30 0.62 3.87
C GLN A 264 18.58 0.64 4.71
N MET A 265 18.75 -0.33 5.62
CA MET A 265 19.94 -0.51 6.46
C MET A 265 20.29 -1.99 6.64
N GLY A 266 21.59 -2.31 6.63
CA GLY A 266 22.18 -3.52 7.20
C GLY A 266 22.54 -4.66 6.23
N TRP A 267 21.95 -4.68 5.03
CA TRP A 267 22.46 -5.45 3.90
C TRP A 267 23.45 -4.65 3.06
N ASP A 268 24.32 -5.34 2.31
CA ASP A 268 25.34 -4.72 1.45
C ASP A 268 24.78 -3.77 0.39
N TRP A 269 23.58 -4.07 -0.11
CA TRP A 269 22.86 -3.23 -1.07
C TRP A 269 21.98 -2.15 -0.43
N SER A 270 21.88 -2.10 0.90
CA SER A 270 21.08 -1.10 1.60
C SER A 270 21.60 0.30 1.31
N LEU A 271 20.69 1.25 1.05
CA LEU A 271 21.08 2.63 0.72
C LEU A 271 21.97 3.27 1.79
N GLU A 272 21.69 3.03 3.07
CA GLU A 272 22.55 3.50 4.16
C GLU A 272 23.96 2.92 4.07
N THR A 273 24.11 1.66 3.69
CA THR A 273 25.40 0.95 3.71
C THR A 273 26.33 1.41 2.60
N TRP A 274 25.83 1.63 1.37
CA TRP A 274 26.68 2.08 0.25
C TRP A 274 26.66 3.59 0.00
N ALA A 275 25.64 4.32 0.45
CA ALA A 275 25.50 5.78 0.23
C ALA A 275 25.49 6.61 1.52
N GLY A 276 25.45 5.97 2.69
CA GLY A 276 25.39 6.62 4.00
C GLY A 276 23.98 7.02 4.45
N TRP A 277 23.85 7.21 5.76
CA TRP A 277 22.61 7.64 6.44
C TRP A 277 21.94 8.87 5.81
N GLY A 278 22.72 9.87 5.39
CA GLY A 278 22.18 11.09 4.80
C GLY A 278 21.38 10.83 3.52
N LYS A 279 21.85 9.90 2.67
CA LYS A 279 21.15 9.52 1.44
C LYS A 279 19.90 8.70 1.73
N MET A 280 19.95 7.82 2.73
CA MET A 280 18.78 7.09 3.19
C MET A 280 17.68 8.04 3.69
N MET A 281 18.04 9.01 4.54
CA MET A 281 17.09 10.00 5.06
C MET A 281 16.57 10.97 4.00
N GLU A 282 17.35 11.25 2.94
CA GLU A 282 16.89 11.97 1.75
C GLU A 282 15.76 11.21 1.06
N ARG A 283 15.91 9.88 0.85
CA ARG A 283 14.85 9.02 0.30
C ARG A 283 13.62 8.98 1.20
N TYR A 284 13.80 8.77 2.50
CA TYR A 284 12.70 8.82 3.48
C TYR A 284 11.91 10.12 3.39
N SER A 285 12.61 11.26 3.39
CA SER A 285 12.00 12.58 3.32
C SER A 285 11.30 12.82 1.98
N ALA A 286 11.84 12.31 0.86
CA ALA A 286 11.23 12.42 -0.45
C ALA A 286 9.90 11.64 -0.53
N VAL A 287 9.85 10.41 -0.01
CA VAL A 287 8.61 9.63 0.07
C VAL A 287 7.60 10.30 1.01
N LEU A 288 8.04 10.76 2.18
CA LEU A 288 7.19 11.50 3.11
C LEU A 288 6.60 12.77 2.49
N LYS A 289 7.38 13.50 1.68
CA LYS A 289 6.92 14.71 0.98
C LYS A 289 5.84 14.40 -0.05
N ASN A 290 6.00 13.30 -0.80
CA ASN A 290 5.14 12.96 -1.94
C ASN A 290 3.96 12.05 -1.58
N THR A 291 3.83 11.61 -0.34
CA THR A 291 2.62 10.95 0.18
C THR A 291 1.60 11.98 0.69
N ARG A 292 0.32 11.62 0.73
CA ARG A 292 -0.74 12.44 1.32
C ARG A 292 -0.98 12.06 2.79
N PRO A 293 -1.70 12.87 3.59
CA PRO A 293 -2.04 12.52 4.97
C PRO A 293 -2.72 11.13 5.06
N PRO A 294 -2.44 10.33 6.11
CA PRO A 294 -1.65 10.67 7.30
C PRO A 294 -0.13 10.45 7.16
N LYS A 295 0.39 10.17 5.97
CA LYS A 295 1.82 10.00 5.67
C LYS A 295 2.48 8.88 6.49
N ILE A 296 1.97 7.65 6.37
CA ILE A 296 2.53 6.48 7.06
C ILE A 296 3.80 6.04 6.33
N VAL A 297 4.95 6.60 6.69
CA VAL A 297 6.24 6.26 6.07
C VAL A 297 7.16 5.58 7.07
N GLY A 298 7.61 4.38 6.71
CA GLY A 298 8.55 3.57 7.49
C GLY A 298 9.61 2.94 6.60
N PHE A 299 10.65 2.40 7.23
CA PHE A 299 11.66 1.58 6.58
C PHE A 299 12.02 0.43 7.52
N ASN A 300 12.49 -0.71 7.00
CA ASN A 300 13.03 -1.77 7.85
C ASN A 300 14.55 -1.83 7.81
N ILE A 301 15.05 -2.44 8.88
CA ILE A 301 16.45 -2.71 9.12
C ILE A 301 16.65 -4.23 9.03
N GLN A 302 17.72 -4.65 8.35
CA GLN A 302 18.12 -6.05 8.26
C GLN A 302 19.36 -6.31 9.09
N GLY A 303 19.33 -7.30 9.97
CA GLY A 303 20.48 -7.61 10.82
C GLY A 303 20.20 -8.65 11.89
N SER A 304 21.16 -8.81 12.81
CA SER A 304 21.00 -9.71 13.95
C SER A 304 19.96 -9.16 14.94
N PRO A 305 18.94 -9.94 15.36
CA PRO A 305 17.95 -9.50 16.33
C PRO A 305 18.54 -9.20 17.72
N THR A 306 19.80 -9.61 17.97
CA THR A 306 20.52 -9.31 19.21
C THR A 306 21.36 -8.04 19.14
N ASP A 307 21.45 -7.40 17.97
CA ASP A 307 22.14 -6.12 17.82
C ASP A 307 21.20 -4.95 18.14
N TYR A 308 20.89 -4.81 19.43
CA TYR A 308 20.03 -3.74 19.93
C TYR A 308 20.58 -2.34 19.64
N ARG A 309 21.88 -2.20 19.40
CA ARG A 309 22.48 -0.91 19.05
C ARG A 309 22.13 -0.51 17.62
N PHE A 310 22.06 -1.47 16.71
CA PHE A 310 21.68 -1.24 15.33
C PHE A 310 20.17 -1.06 15.17
N PHE A 311 19.38 -1.92 15.83
CA PHE A 311 17.92 -1.88 15.74
C PHE A 311 17.26 -0.69 16.45
N ARG A 312 17.99 0.14 17.21
CA ARG A 312 17.43 1.36 17.83
C ARG A 312 16.91 2.41 16.84
N TYR A 313 17.23 2.26 15.55
CA TYR A 313 16.81 3.16 14.48
C TYR A 313 15.53 2.67 13.76
N GLY A 314 14.99 1.51 14.14
CA GLY A 314 13.80 0.90 13.55
C GLY A 314 12.76 0.50 14.59
#